data_AF-A0A1F2R2D6-F1
#
_entry.id   AF-A0A1F2R2D6-F1
#
_cell.length_a   1.000
_cell.length_b   1.000
_cell.length_c   1.000
_cell.angle_alpha   90.00
_cell.angle_beta   90.00
_cell.angle_gamma   90.00
#
_symmetry.space_group_name_H-M   'P 1'
#
loop_
_entity.id
_entity.type
_entity.pdbx_description
1 polymer ?
#
loop_
_entity_poly.entity_id
_entity_poly.type
_entity_poly.pdbx_seq_one_letter_code
_entity_poly.pdbx_strand_id
1 'polypeptide(L)'
;MSLADLVGDPARYDRRLVRVSGVSQIQYGGSSLWANEQDKEGGKFQKGVWLDIRWPLTEEIRGLTGQWVVVEARFDRYSRGRTGCCRAMLADIHAIRRATP
;
A
#
# COMPACT_ATOMS: atom_id res chain seq x y z
N MET A 1 -4.89 7.81 8.37
CA MET A 1 -4.83 8.86 7.33
C MET A 1 -5.14 8.25 5.98
N SER A 2 -5.54 9.05 4.98
CA SER A 2 -5.72 8.53 3.62
C SER A 2 -4.36 8.35 2.92
N LEU A 3 -4.31 7.52 1.89
CA LEU A 3 -3.09 7.42 1.07
C LEU A 3 -2.76 8.74 0.37
N ALA A 4 -3.78 9.51 -0.03
CA ALA A 4 -3.60 10.83 -0.65
C ALA A 4 -2.85 11.80 0.27
N ASP A 5 -3.19 11.82 1.57
CA ASP A 5 -2.50 12.65 2.57
C ASP A 5 -1.03 12.26 2.71
N LEU A 6 -0.75 10.95 2.74
CA LEU A 6 0.59 10.40 2.89
C LEU A 6 1.49 10.79 1.71
N VAL A 7 0.98 10.66 0.47
CA VAL A 7 1.76 10.97 -0.75
C VAL A 7 1.79 12.46 -1.09
N GLY A 8 0.92 13.27 -0.47
CA GLY A 8 0.93 14.73 -0.59
C GLY A 8 2.11 15.38 0.13
N ASP A 9 2.59 14.79 1.23
CA ASP A 9 3.77 15.24 1.98
C ASP A 9 4.66 14.06 2.42
N PRO A 10 5.33 13.37 1.46
CA PRO A 10 6.08 12.16 1.76
C PRO A 10 7.33 12.42 2.63
N ALA A 11 7.85 13.65 2.65
CA ALA A 11 9.00 14.01 3.48
C ALA A 11 8.67 13.93 4.97
N ARG A 12 7.47 14.38 5.36
CA ARG A 12 7.01 14.37 6.74
C ARG A 12 6.88 12.98 7.35
N TYR A 13 6.65 11.97 6.52
CA TYR A 13 6.36 10.60 6.97
C TYR A 13 7.49 9.60 6.72
N ASP A 14 8.58 10.02 6.08
CA ASP A 14 9.68 9.11 5.73
C ASP A 14 10.25 8.39 6.95
N ARG A 15 10.39 7.07 6.82
CA ARG A 15 10.83 6.12 7.85
C ARG A 15 9.98 6.09 9.12
N ARG A 16 8.81 6.74 9.15
CA ARG A 16 7.89 6.71 10.30
C ARG A 16 6.91 5.55 10.20
N LEU A 17 6.47 5.07 11.36
CA LEU A 17 5.31 4.18 11.43
C LEU A 17 4.05 4.99 11.09
N VAL A 18 3.30 4.53 10.10
CA VAL A 18 2.07 5.16 9.63
C VAL A 18 0.91 4.18 9.66
N ARG A 19 -0.31 4.71 9.83
CA ARG A 19 -1.57 3.99 9.63
C ARG A 19 -2.31 4.64 8.46
N VAL A 20 -2.32 3.96 7.32
CA VAL A 20 -2.82 4.50 6.04
C VAL A 20 -3.91 3.62 5.45
N SER A 21 -4.94 4.24 4.88
CA SER A 21 -6.04 3.53 4.23
C SER A 21 -6.06 3.74 2.72
N GLY A 22 -6.47 2.71 1.98
CA GLY A 22 -6.62 2.74 0.52
C GLY A 22 -7.15 1.42 -0.04
N VAL A 23 -7.29 1.33 -1.37
CA VAL A 23 -7.63 0.08 -2.07
C VAL A 23 -6.39 -0.79 -2.20
N SER A 24 -6.44 -2.04 -1.73
CA SER A 24 -5.34 -2.99 -1.94
C SER A 24 -5.46 -3.75 -3.24
N GLN A 25 -4.31 -4.06 -3.84
CA GLN A 25 -4.14 -5.07 -4.86
C GLN A 25 -3.03 -6.02 -4.39
N ILE A 26 -3.40 -7.26 -4.05
CA ILE A 26 -2.45 -8.25 -3.53
C ILE A 26 -2.35 -9.37 -4.55
N GLN A 27 -1.19 -9.50 -5.16
CA GLN A 27 -0.92 -10.50 -6.18
C GLN A 27 0.51 -11.02 -6.06
N TYR A 28 0.72 -12.24 -6.54
CA TYR A 28 2.06 -12.82 -6.60
C TYR A 28 2.99 -11.95 -7.45
N GLY A 29 4.19 -11.70 -6.95
CA GLY A 29 5.18 -10.85 -7.62
C GLY A 29 5.04 -9.34 -7.36
N GLY A 30 3.97 -8.88 -6.69
CA GLY A 30 3.90 -7.49 -6.24
C GLY A 30 2.55 -7.08 -5.68
N SER A 31 2.54 -6.37 -4.56
CA SER A 31 1.30 -5.87 -3.94
C SER A 31 1.36 -4.36 -3.82
N SER A 32 0.21 -3.69 -3.95
CA SER A 32 0.13 -2.23 -3.97
C SER A 32 -1.11 -1.70 -3.27
N LEU A 33 -1.02 -0.45 -2.81
CA LEU A 33 -2.10 0.32 -2.22
C LEU A 33 -2.37 1.57 -3.07
N TRP A 34 -3.65 1.89 -3.23
CA TRP A 34 -4.13 2.96 -4.11
C TRP A 34 -5.07 3.90 -3.36
N ALA A 35 -5.06 5.18 -3.75
CA ALA A 35 -5.88 6.19 -3.10
C ALA A 35 -7.36 6.12 -3.54
N ASN A 36 -7.65 5.51 -4.68
CA ASN A 36 -8.99 5.30 -5.23
C ASN A 36 -8.95 4.14 -6.25
N GLU A 37 -10.13 3.61 -6.60
CA GLU A 37 -10.26 2.49 -7.55
C GLU A 37 -9.92 2.88 -9.00
N GLN A 38 -10.23 4.11 -9.41
CA GLN A 38 -10.00 4.57 -10.79
C GLN A 38 -8.51 4.60 -11.16
N ASP A 39 -7.65 5.07 -10.27
CA ASP A 39 -6.20 5.11 -10.50
C ASP A 39 -5.60 3.68 -10.51
N LYS A 40 -6.18 2.75 -9.73
CA LYS A 40 -5.84 1.33 -9.75
C LYS A 40 -6.21 0.70 -11.10
N GLU A 41 -7.46 0.85 -11.54
CA GLU A 41 -7.97 0.29 -12.80
C GLU A 41 -7.26 0.86 -14.03
N GLY A 42 -6.94 2.16 -14.00
CA GLY A 42 -6.17 2.82 -15.05
C GLY A 42 -4.67 2.48 -15.08
N GLY A 43 -4.18 1.59 -14.20
CA GLY A 43 -2.79 1.13 -14.20
C GLY A 43 -1.76 2.24 -13.94
N LYS A 44 -2.13 3.31 -13.24
CA LYS A 44 -1.26 4.48 -13.01
C LYS A 44 -0.26 4.21 -11.88
N PHE A 45 0.60 3.21 -12.02
CA PHE A 45 1.46 2.69 -10.94
C PHE A 45 2.29 3.76 -10.20
N GLN A 46 2.66 4.85 -10.86
CA GLN A 46 3.31 6.03 -10.25
C GLN A 46 2.46 6.75 -9.18
N LYS A 47 1.18 6.40 -9.05
CA LYS A 47 0.28 6.87 -7.99
C LYS A 47 0.07 5.84 -6.87
N GLY A 48 0.47 4.60 -7.10
CA GLY A 48 0.40 3.53 -6.11
C GLY A 48 1.60 3.55 -5.18
N VAL A 49 1.40 2.97 -3.99
CA VAL A 49 2.47 2.68 -3.02
C VAL A 49 2.62 1.18 -2.92
N TRP A 50 3.86 0.69 -2.97
CA TRP A 50 4.15 -0.74 -2.87
C TRP A 50 3.88 -1.25 -1.46
N LEU A 51 3.33 -2.44 -1.34
CA LEU A 51 3.16 -3.15 -0.08
C LEU A 51 4.22 -4.27 -0.02
N ASP A 52 5.17 -4.15 0.91
CA ASP A 52 6.17 -5.21 1.14
C ASP A 52 5.59 -6.33 2.02
N ILE A 53 4.64 -7.06 1.44
CA ILE A 53 3.98 -8.18 2.11
C ILE A 53 4.86 -9.44 1.97
N ARG A 54 5.11 -10.10 3.10
CA ARG A 54 5.87 -11.35 3.14
C ARG A 54 5.03 -12.53 2.63
N TRP A 55 5.67 -13.41 1.87
CA TRP A 55 5.08 -14.64 1.34
C TRP A 55 5.56 -15.86 2.17
N PRO A 56 4.76 -16.94 2.27
CA PRO A 56 3.43 -17.13 1.68
C PRO A 56 2.32 -16.35 2.40
N LEU A 57 1.27 -15.97 1.66
CA LEU A 57 0.10 -15.29 2.24
C LEU A 57 -0.90 -16.30 2.84
N THR A 58 -1.63 -15.87 3.86
CA THR A 58 -2.85 -16.54 4.33
C THR A 58 -4.04 -16.24 3.40
N GLU A 59 -5.10 -17.06 3.47
CA GLU A 59 -6.35 -16.80 2.71
C GLU A 59 -7.00 -15.47 3.08
N GLU A 60 -6.92 -15.08 4.37
CA GLU A 60 -7.43 -13.80 4.84
C GLU A 60 -6.78 -12.63 4.09
N ILE A 61 -5.45 -12.63 3.98
CA ILE A 61 -4.71 -11.58 3.29
C ILE A 61 -5.00 -11.60 1.79
N ARG A 62 -5.10 -12.78 1.16
CA ARG A 62 -5.52 -12.90 -0.24
C ARG A 62 -6.90 -12.29 -0.48
N GLY A 63 -7.84 -12.49 0.45
CA GLY A 63 -9.19 -11.94 0.40
C GLY A 63 -9.28 -10.42 0.55
N LEU A 64 -8.17 -9.71 0.78
CA LEU A 64 -8.13 -8.24 0.82
C LEU A 64 -7.87 -7.61 -0.56
N THR A 65 -7.59 -8.38 -1.60
CA THR A 65 -7.46 -7.83 -2.95
C THR A 65 -8.75 -7.14 -3.40
N GLY A 66 -8.62 -5.93 -3.92
CA GLY A 66 -9.72 -5.07 -4.34
C GLY A 66 -10.50 -4.43 -3.20
N GLN A 67 -10.18 -4.72 -1.94
CA GLN A 67 -10.88 -4.17 -0.79
C GLN A 67 -10.25 -2.86 -0.33
N TRP A 68 -11.07 -2.02 0.33
CA TRP A 68 -10.54 -0.93 1.13
C TRP A 68 -9.93 -1.50 2.40
N VAL A 69 -8.67 -1.16 2.67
CA VAL A 69 -7.92 -1.66 3.82
C VAL A 69 -7.30 -0.52 4.61
N VAL A 70 -6.97 -0.82 5.86
CA VAL A 70 -6.05 -0.03 6.68
C VAL A 70 -4.77 -0.83 6.86
N VAL A 71 -3.64 -0.20 6.56
CA VAL A 71 -2.30 -0.77 6.68
C VAL A 71 -1.52 0.01 7.75
N GLU A 72 -0.91 -0.72 8.68
CA GLU A 72 0.07 -0.20 9.63
C GLU A 72 1.45 -0.70 9.24
N ALA A 73 2.34 0.23 8.89
CA ALA A 73 3.62 -0.09 8.31
C ALA A 73 4.58 1.09 8.43
N ARG A 74 5.88 0.86 8.21
CA ARG A 74 6.87 1.91 8.05
C ARG A 74 6.79 2.47 6.63
N PHE A 75 6.58 3.78 6.48
CA PHE A 75 6.65 4.42 5.18
C PHE A 75 8.11 4.64 4.76
N ASP A 76 8.45 4.27 3.53
CA ASP A 76 9.74 4.53 2.90
C ASP A 76 9.49 5.24 1.57
N ARG A 77 9.85 6.53 1.52
CA ARG A 77 9.57 7.35 0.35
C ARG A 77 10.51 7.10 -0.84
N TYR A 78 11.62 6.40 -0.62
CA TYR A 78 12.66 6.19 -1.64
C TYR A 78 12.55 4.82 -2.30
N SER A 79 12.09 3.82 -1.56
CA SER A 79 11.86 2.47 -2.08
C SER A 79 10.64 2.43 -3.00
N ARG A 80 10.77 1.79 -4.16
CA ARG A 80 9.73 1.74 -5.22
C ARG A 80 9.17 0.33 -5.48
N GLY A 81 9.40 -0.58 -4.54
CA GLY A 81 9.12 -2.01 -4.72
C GLY A 81 10.14 -2.70 -5.64
N ARG A 82 10.04 -4.04 -5.73
CA ARG A 82 11.00 -4.86 -6.49
C ARG A 82 11.01 -4.56 -7.98
N THR A 83 9.88 -4.11 -8.53
CA THR A 83 9.73 -3.79 -9.96
C THR A 83 9.90 -2.30 -10.27
N GLY A 84 10.18 -1.47 -9.25
CA GLY A 84 10.32 -0.02 -9.41
C GLY A 84 9.05 0.71 -9.86
N CYS A 85 7.88 0.06 -9.84
CA CYS A 85 6.65 0.59 -10.45
C CYS A 85 5.93 1.64 -9.59
N CYS A 86 6.14 1.62 -8.28
CA CYS A 86 5.41 2.46 -7.34
C CYS A 86 6.15 3.73 -6.93
N ARG A 87 5.41 4.69 -6.39
CA ARG A 87 5.95 5.97 -5.93
C ARG A 87 6.79 5.86 -4.66
N ALA A 88 6.43 4.93 -3.80
CA ALA A 88 6.99 4.71 -2.47
C ALA A 88 6.68 3.28 -2.01
N MET A 89 7.06 2.93 -0.78
CA MET A 89 6.83 1.62 -0.18
C MET A 89 6.30 1.72 1.25
N LEU A 90 5.40 0.81 1.61
CA LEU A 90 5.07 0.46 2.99
C LEU A 90 5.83 -0.82 3.33
N ALA A 91 6.88 -0.65 4.12
CA ALA A 91 7.77 -1.69 4.61
C ALA A 91 7.38 -2.11 6.03
N ASP A 92 7.91 -3.25 6.51
CA ASP A 92 7.68 -3.73 7.87
C ASP A 92 6.20 -3.68 8.26
N ILE A 93 5.34 -4.29 7.43
CA ILE A 93 3.89 -4.28 7.65
C ILE A 93 3.58 -5.00 8.96
N HIS A 94 3.04 -4.26 9.92
CA HIS A 94 2.62 -4.76 11.23
C HIS A 94 1.20 -5.30 11.20
N ALA A 95 0.31 -4.63 10.47
CA ALA A 95 -1.07 -5.04 10.33
C ALA A 95 -1.64 -4.60 8.98
N ILE A 96 -2.51 -5.43 8.41
CA ILE A 96 -3.37 -5.08 7.30
C ILE A 96 -4.73 -5.72 7.54
N ARG A 97 -5.79 -4.93 7.40
CA ARG A 97 -7.17 -5.39 7.65
C ARG A 97 -8.14 -4.61 6.81
N ARG A 98 -9.30 -5.20 6.53
CA ARG A 98 -10.40 -4.49 5.86
C ARG A 98 -10.77 -3.25 6.67
N ALA A 99 -10.92 -2.12 5.98
CA ALA A 99 -11.48 -0.93 6.59
C ALA A 99 -12.94 -1.21 6.91
N THR A 100 -13.31 -1.07 8.18
CA THR A 100 -14.72 -1.13 8.60
C THR A 100 -15.38 0.19 8.17
N PRO A 101 -16.62 0.18 7.66
CA PRO A 101 -17.40 1.40 7.51
C PRO A 101 -17.58 2.14 8.85
#